data_AF-A0A2M7FHV6-F1
#
_entry.id   AF-A0A2M7FHV6-F1
#
_cell.length_a   1.000
_cell.length_b   1.000
_cell.length_c   1.000
_cell.angle_alpha   90.00
_cell.angle_beta   90.00
_cell.angle_gamma   90.00
#
_symmetry.space_group_name_H-M   'P 1'
#
loop_
_entity.id
_entity.type
_entity.pdbx_description
1 polymer ?
#
loop_
_entity_poly.entity_id
_entity_poly.type
_entity_poly.pdbx_seq_one_letter_code
_entity_poly.pdbx_strand_id
1 'polypeptide(L)'
;ALTEPFGLTLIEAAACGLPIVVTEDGGPSDIIRNCENGRLINPLDKPAMAATILDTLTDRRAWSRLAKNGIAGVSRHYSWPAHVEKYLRVIRPLLEKSEPVAAISGKRRPVLFRDRAIFTSIDLNMIGDGQALKAFLQLMQEKRKTTLFGIATGRRLDDALVKLRQNNIPKPDVLITNQGTEIYYAQNLTRSEVWRRHINYQWNPQAVMEVLAEMPGLLLQPKSFQSPFKISYYIDHAATNAQEIRQTLLRNEQAVNTIFSFGQYLDVVPLRASKGLALRWCAEQLGFALENTLACGVTAADTDMLLGNTLGAVVASQHVAELSDLAGIDSIYFAQQQHAAGIIEAIAHYDFFAD
;
A
#
# COMPACT_ATOMS: atom_id res chain seq x y z
N ALA A 1 -4.71 -36.48 8.88
CA ALA A 1 -5.07 -35.21 9.53
C ALA A 1 -6.52 -35.34 10.03
N LEU A 2 -6.91 -34.64 11.10
CA LEU A 2 -8.31 -34.61 11.55
C LEU A 2 -9.14 -33.62 10.71
N THR A 3 -8.50 -32.57 10.21
CA THR A 3 -9.09 -31.55 9.32
C THR A 3 -8.15 -31.33 8.15
N GLU A 4 -8.70 -31.27 6.94
CA GLU A 4 -7.95 -30.93 5.71
C GLU A 4 -8.61 -29.69 5.09
N PRO A 5 -8.00 -28.49 5.15
CA PRO A 5 -8.69 -27.25 4.80
C PRO A 5 -8.96 -27.10 3.29
N PHE A 6 -8.13 -27.67 2.40
CA PHE A 6 -8.31 -27.47 0.95
C PHE A 6 -8.17 -28.75 0.12
N GLY A 7 -7.18 -29.60 0.41
CA GLY A 7 -7.05 -30.90 -0.25
C GLY A 7 -6.48 -30.87 -1.67
N LEU A 8 -5.41 -30.13 -1.94
CA LEU A 8 -4.73 -30.13 -3.26
C LEU A 8 -4.37 -31.54 -3.73
N THR A 9 -3.76 -32.34 -2.87
CA THR A 9 -3.40 -33.74 -3.16
C THR A 9 -4.62 -34.60 -3.50
N LEU A 10 -5.80 -34.28 -2.95
CA LEU A 10 -7.05 -34.98 -3.26
C LEU A 10 -7.56 -34.63 -4.66
N ILE A 11 -7.42 -33.36 -5.06
CA ILE A 11 -7.73 -32.89 -6.41
C ILE A 11 -6.78 -33.54 -7.43
N GLU A 12 -5.48 -33.62 -7.13
CA GLU A 12 -4.49 -34.29 -7.98
C GLU A 12 -4.80 -35.78 -8.15
N ALA A 13 -5.12 -36.47 -7.04
CA ALA A 13 -5.55 -37.86 -7.06
C ALA A 13 -6.81 -38.04 -7.91
N ALA A 14 -7.83 -37.20 -7.72
CA ALA A 14 -9.06 -37.21 -8.50
C ALA A 14 -8.81 -36.97 -10.00
N ALA A 15 -7.91 -36.04 -10.34
CA ALA A 15 -7.52 -35.73 -11.71
C ALA A 15 -6.81 -36.90 -12.41
N CYS A 16 -6.09 -37.71 -11.64
CA CYS A 16 -5.46 -38.94 -12.12
C CYS A 16 -6.43 -40.13 -12.19
N GLY A 17 -7.70 -39.93 -11.86
CA GLY A 17 -8.72 -40.98 -11.84
C GLY A 17 -8.59 -41.94 -10.66
N LEU A 18 -7.96 -41.52 -9.56
CA LEU A 18 -7.90 -42.28 -8.32
C LEU A 18 -9.13 -41.98 -7.45
N PRO A 19 -9.98 -42.97 -7.15
CA PRO A 19 -11.02 -42.81 -6.15
C PRO A 19 -10.43 -42.55 -4.76
N ILE A 20 -11.01 -41.60 -4.03
CA ILE A 20 -10.46 -41.15 -2.74
C ILE A 20 -11.37 -41.56 -1.56
N VAL A 21 -10.75 -41.90 -0.43
CA VAL A 21 -11.44 -42.09 0.86
C VAL A 21 -10.84 -41.10 1.83
N VAL A 22 -11.62 -40.12 2.28
CA VAL A 22 -11.13 -38.89 2.90
C VAL A 22 -11.98 -38.49 4.09
N THR A 23 -11.42 -37.70 5.00
CA THR A 23 -12.12 -37.25 6.21
C THR A 23 -13.31 -36.35 5.88
N GLU A 24 -14.36 -36.41 6.69
CA GLU A 24 -15.58 -35.59 6.50
C GLU A 24 -15.43 -34.09 6.89
N ASP A 25 -14.23 -33.66 7.26
CA ASP A 25 -13.94 -32.31 7.75
C ASP A 25 -13.05 -31.50 6.80
N GLY A 26 -13.50 -30.30 6.45
CA GLY A 26 -12.82 -29.33 5.59
C GLY A 26 -13.06 -29.51 4.08
N GLY A 27 -12.06 -29.13 3.27
CA GLY A 27 -12.06 -29.18 1.81
C GLY A 27 -12.42 -30.53 1.17
N PRO A 28 -12.12 -31.72 1.76
CA PRO A 28 -12.53 -32.99 1.19
C PRO A 28 -14.04 -33.13 1.00
N SER A 29 -14.85 -32.58 1.91
CA SER A 29 -16.31 -32.63 1.81
C SER A 29 -16.84 -31.88 0.58
N ASP A 30 -16.22 -30.74 0.23
CA ASP A 30 -16.56 -30.00 -0.98
C ASP A 30 -16.04 -30.70 -2.24
N ILE A 31 -14.85 -31.31 -2.19
CA ILE A 31 -14.30 -32.08 -3.31
C ILE A 31 -15.19 -33.29 -3.63
N ILE A 32 -15.61 -34.06 -2.62
CA ILE A 32 -16.52 -35.19 -2.80
C ILE A 32 -17.87 -34.73 -3.35
N ARG A 33 -18.41 -33.61 -2.84
CA ARG A 33 -19.67 -33.05 -3.34
C ARG A 33 -19.59 -32.62 -4.81
N ASN A 34 -18.47 -32.02 -5.23
CA ASN A 34 -18.30 -31.51 -6.59
C ASN A 34 -17.89 -32.60 -7.59
N CYS A 35 -17.03 -33.51 -7.18
CA CYS A 35 -16.42 -34.49 -8.07
C CYS A 35 -17.05 -35.87 -7.99
N GLU A 36 -17.79 -36.21 -6.93
CA GLU A 36 -18.41 -37.53 -6.72
C GLU A 36 -17.44 -38.71 -6.97
N ASN A 37 -16.17 -38.54 -6.56
CA ASN A 37 -15.07 -39.44 -6.88
C ASN A 37 -14.57 -40.26 -5.69
N GLY A 38 -15.32 -40.29 -4.58
CA GLY A 38 -14.86 -40.93 -3.36
C GLY A 38 -15.92 -41.03 -2.27
N ARG A 39 -15.45 -41.33 -1.06
CA ARG A 39 -16.28 -41.48 0.14
C ARG A 39 -15.70 -40.69 1.30
N LEU A 40 -16.59 -40.09 2.10
CA LEU A 40 -16.22 -39.44 3.35
C LEU A 40 -16.22 -40.47 4.49
N ILE A 41 -15.30 -40.30 5.43
CA ILE A 41 -15.17 -41.14 6.62
C ILE A 41 -15.02 -40.29 7.89
N ASN A 42 -15.51 -40.83 9.01
CA ASN A 42 -15.17 -40.34 10.34
C ASN A 42 -13.81 -40.95 10.75
N PRO A 43 -12.74 -40.13 10.94
CA PRO A 43 -11.41 -40.65 11.28
C PRO A 43 -11.34 -41.31 12.67
N LEU A 44 -12.36 -41.16 13.51
CA LEU A 44 -12.43 -41.77 14.84
C LEU A 44 -13.04 -43.18 14.84
N ASP A 45 -13.67 -43.60 13.73
CA ASP A 45 -14.26 -44.93 13.57
C ASP A 45 -13.37 -45.82 12.70
N LYS A 46 -12.42 -46.50 13.35
CA LYS A 46 -11.45 -47.38 12.67
C LYS A 46 -12.11 -48.55 11.92
N PRO A 47 -13.09 -49.29 12.49
CA PRO A 47 -13.80 -50.33 11.77
C PRO A 47 -14.51 -49.83 10.51
N ALA A 48 -15.25 -48.71 10.59
CA ALA A 48 -15.97 -48.17 9.44
C ALA A 48 -15.02 -47.67 8.34
N MET A 49 -13.90 -47.05 8.73
CA MET A 49 -12.85 -46.65 7.81
C MET A 49 -12.28 -47.85 7.04
N ALA A 50 -11.91 -48.93 7.74
CA ALA A 50 -11.36 -50.13 7.12
C ALA A 50 -12.35 -50.77 6.13
N ALA A 51 -13.63 -50.90 6.53
CA ALA A 51 -14.69 -51.40 5.66
C ALA A 51 -14.86 -50.53 4.40
N THR A 52 -14.89 -49.20 4.57
CA THR A 52 -15.05 -48.26 3.45
C THR A 52 -13.90 -48.34 2.44
N ILE A 53 -12.66 -48.48 2.92
CA ILE A 53 -11.48 -48.66 2.06
C ILE A 53 -11.58 -49.98 1.30
N LEU A 54 -11.90 -51.09 1.98
CA LEU A 54 -12.04 -52.41 1.36
C LEU A 54 -13.16 -52.44 0.33
N ASP A 55 -14.33 -51.87 0.63
CA ASP A 55 -15.46 -51.75 -0.29
C ASP A 55 -15.07 -50.96 -1.55
N THR A 56 -14.35 -49.85 -1.37
CA THR A 56 -13.90 -49.01 -2.48
C THR A 56 -12.92 -49.76 -3.38
N LEU A 57 -12.02 -50.56 -2.81
CA LEU A 57 -11.04 -51.35 -3.56
C LEU A 57 -11.63 -52.59 -4.25
N THR A 58 -12.68 -53.19 -3.69
CA THR A 58 -13.24 -54.46 -4.17
C THR A 58 -14.34 -54.29 -5.21
N ASP A 59 -15.14 -53.22 -5.15
CA ASP A 59 -16.16 -52.92 -6.16
C ASP A 59 -15.56 -52.25 -7.40
N ARG A 60 -15.16 -53.07 -8.38
CA ARG A 60 -14.60 -52.60 -9.67
C ARG A 60 -15.55 -51.69 -10.46
N ARG A 61 -16.87 -51.88 -10.35
CA ARG A 61 -17.84 -51.05 -11.08
C ARG A 61 -17.92 -49.67 -10.45
N ALA A 62 -18.00 -49.61 -9.12
CA ALA A 62 -17.94 -48.35 -8.39
C ALA A 62 -16.60 -47.65 -8.63
N TRP A 63 -15.47 -48.36 -8.58
CA TRP A 63 -14.15 -47.79 -8.87
C TRP A 63 -14.09 -47.09 -10.22
N SER A 64 -14.53 -47.77 -11.29
CA SER A 64 -14.51 -47.18 -12.64
C SER A 64 -15.39 -45.94 -12.75
N ARG A 65 -16.54 -45.92 -12.07
CA ARG A 65 -17.41 -44.74 -12.00
C ARG A 65 -16.73 -43.59 -11.24
N LEU A 66 -16.21 -43.84 -10.05
CA LEU A 66 -15.54 -42.83 -9.22
C LEU A 66 -14.31 -42.24 -9.92
N ALA A 67 -13.54 -43.06 -10.63
CA ALA A 67 -12.39 -42.62 -11.43
C ALA A 67 -12.80 -41.63 -12.53
N LYS A 68 -13.85 -41.97 -13.32
CA LYS A 68 -14.36 -41.09 -14.38
C LYS A 68 -14.93 -39.80 -13.81
N ASN A 69 -15.66 -39.90 -12.70
CA ASN A 69 -16.23 -38.78 -11.98
C ASN A 69 -15.13 -37.82 -11.48
N GLY A 70 -14.03 -38.34 -10.93
CA GLY A 70 -12.88 -37.53 -10.49
C GLY A 70 -12.28 -36.70 -11.62
N ILE A 71 -11.96 -37.33 -12.75
CA ILE A 71 -11.37 -36.65 -13.92
C ILE A 71 -12.32 -35.55 -14.43
N ALA A 72 -13.60 -35.87 -14.61
CA ALA A 72 -14.61 -34.92 -15.09
C ALA A 72 -14.87 -33.78 -14.09
N GLY A 73 -14.99 -34.11 -12.81
CA GLY A 73 -15.26 -33.18 -11.72
C GLY A 73 -14.13 -32.16 -11.54
N VAL A 74 -12.87 -32.61 -11.56
CA VAL A 74 -11.71 -31.72 -11.49
C VAL A 74 -11.67 -30.78 -12.69
N SER A 75 -11.86 -31.30 -13.90
CA SER A 75 -11.91 -30.48 -15.11
C SER A 75 -13.00 -29.39 -15.02
N ARG A 76 -14.17 -29.75 -14.48
CA ARG A 76 -15.34 -28.86 -14.37
C ARG A 76 -15.25 -27.82 -13.26
N HIS A 77 -14.61 -28.14 -12.14
CA HIS A 77 -14.70 -27.32 -10.91
C HIS A 77 -13.36 -26.75 -10.44
N TYR A 78 -12.25 -27.40 -10.74
CA TYR A 78 -10.94 -27.10 -10.16
C TYR A 78 -9.86 -26.80 -11.20
N SER A 79 -10.20 -26.78 -12.49
CA SER A 79 -9.28 -26.38 -13.56
C SER A 79 -9.18 -24.86 -13.69
N TRP A 80 -8.05 -24.37 -14.21
CA TRP A 80 -7.87 -22.96 -14.52
C TRP A 80 -8.97 -22.38 -15.42
N PRO A 81 -9.38 -23.04 -16.53
CA PRO A 81 -10.50 -22.58 -17.35
C PRO A 81 -11.80 -22.45 -16.56
N ALA A 82 -12.14 -23.43 -15.71
CA ALA A 82 -13.34 -23.38 -14.89
C ALA A 82 -13.32 -22.23 -13.88
N HIS A 83 -12.15 -21.97 -13.29
CA HIS A 83 -11.96 -20.87 -12.35
C HIS A 83 -12.14 -19.50 -13.03
N VAL A 84 -11.48 -19.28 -14.16
CA VAL A 84 -11.60 -18.05 -14.95
C VAL A 84 -13.06 -17.80 -15.35
N GLU A 85 -13.73 -18.82 -15.86
CA GLU A 85 -15.12 -18.70 -16.30
C GLU A 85 -16.06 -18.33 -15.13
N LYS A 86 -15.83 -18.92 -13.94
CA LYS A 86 -16.60 -18.59 -12.73
C LYS A 86 -16.41 -17.13 -12.31
N TYR A 87 -15.19 -16.62 -12.34
CA TYR A 87 -14.89 -15.21 -12.03
C TYR A 87 -15.50 -14.27 -13.07
N LEU A 88 -15.31 -14.55 -14.36
CA LEU A 88 -15.86 -13.74 -15.43
C LEU A 88 -17.39 -13.67 -15.39
N ARG A 89 -18.07 -14.76 -15.02
CA ARG A 89 -19.53 -14.77 -14.84
C ARG A 89 -20.01 -13.78 -13.77
N VAL A 90 -19.22 -13.55 -12.73
CA VAL A 90 -19.54 -12.60 -11.65
C VAL A 90 -19.14 -11.17 -12.04
N ILE A 91 -17.99 -11.00 -12.70
CA ILE A 91 -17.44 -9.68 -13.04
C ILE A 91 -18.16 -9.04 -14.23
N ARG A 92 -18.49 -9.80 -15.30
CA ARG A 92 -19.10 -9.24 -16.52
C ARG A 92 -20.37 -8.43 -16.25
N PRO A 93 -21.35 -8.91 -15.46
CA PRO A 93 -22.55 -8.12 -15.16
C PRO A 93 -22.27 -6.85 -14.36
N LEU A 94 -21.18 -6.80 -13.58
CA LEU A 94 -20.77 -5.60 -12.85
C LEU A 94 -20.24 -4.55 -13.82
N LEU A 95 -19.43 -4.97 -14.81
CA LEU A 95 -18.91 -4.09 -15.85
C LEU A 95 -20.02 -3.51 -16.73
N GLU A 96 -21.04 -4.30 -17.06
CA GLU A 96 -22.19 -3.84 -17.86
C GLU A 96 -23.10 -2.85 -17.12
N LYS A 97 -23.13 -2.91 -15.79
CA LYS A 97 -23.96 -2.03 -14.94
C LYS A 97 -23.20 -0.84 -14.37
N SER A 98 -21.88 -0.85 -14.42
CA SER A 98 -21.05 0.28 -14.06
C SER A 98 -20.91 1.20 -15.27
N GLU A 99 -21.39 2.44 -15.15
CA GLU A 99 -20.88 3.49 -16.03
C GLU A 99 -19.37 3.60 -15.76
N PRO A 100 -18.51 3.52 -16.79
CA PRO A 100 -17.13 3.92 -16.64
C PRO A 100 -17.15 5.31 -16.02
N VAL A 101 -16.46 5.50 -14.90
CA VAL A 101 -16.21 6.85 -14.41
C VAL A 101 -15.57 7.56 -15.59
N ALA A 102 -16.31 8.49 -16.20
CA ALA A 102 -15.78 9.28 -17.29
C ALA A 102 -14.50 9.85 -16.73
N ALA A 103 -13.36 9.42 -17.28
CA ALA A 103 -12.09 9.99 -16.90
C ALA A 103 -12.33 11.49 -16.98
N ILE A 104 -12.07 12.21 -15.89
CA ILE A 104 -12.11 13.67 -15.93
C ILE A 104 -10.91 14.05 -16.79
N SER A 105 -11.05 13.86 -18.10
CA SER A 105 -10.32 14.56 -19.12
C SER A 105 -10.87 15.96 -19.07
N GLY A 106 -10.58 16.67 -17.97
CA GLY A 106 -10.44 18.10 -18.07
C GLY A 106 -9.51 18.29 -19.25
N LYS A 107 -10.01 18.91 -20.33
CA LYS A 107 -9.17 19.36 -21.43
C LYS A 107 -7.99 20.05 -20.76
N ARG A 108 -6.80 19.41 -20.80
CA ARG A 108 -5.58 19.96 -20.20
C ARG A 108 -5.53 21.39 -20.69
N ARG A 109 -5.76 22.36 -19.81
CA ARG A 109 -5.61 23.75 -20.19
C ARG A 109 -4.15 23.84 -20.63
N PRO A 110 -3.84 24.29 -21.85
CA PRO A 110 -2.47 24.30 -22.38
C PRO A 110 -1.63 25.42 -21.73
N VAL A 111 -1.70 25.55 -20.40
CA VAL A 111 -1.24 26.73 -19.64
C VAL A 111 -0.37 26.34 -18.44
N LEU A 112 0.06 25.10 -18.31
CA LEU A 112 1.15 24.75 -17.38
C LEU A 112 2.32 24.18 -18.19
N PHE A 113 3.34 25.03 -18.37
CA PHE A 113 4.62 24.70 -19.01
C PHE A 113 5.41 23.60 -18.29
N ARG A 114 4.90 23.10 -17.15
CA ARG A 114 5.56 22.11 -16.31
C ARG A 114 4.93 20.75 -16.53
N ASP A 115 5.65 19.90 -17.24
CA ASP A 115 5.29 18.53 -17.60
C ASP A 115 5.81 17.49 -16.58
N ARG A 116 6.69 17.93 -15.66
CA ARG A 116 7.39 17.10 -14.68
C ARG A 116 7.26 17.67 -13.26
N ALA A 117 7.39 16.83 -12.25
CA ALA A 117 7.42 17.25 -10.84
C ALA A 117 8.48 16.50 -10.05
N ILE A 118 9.09 17.17 -9.08
CA ILE A 118 9.96 16.53 -8.08
C ILE A 118 9.38 16.82 -6.70
N PHE A 119 9.09 15.76 -5.94
CA PHE A 119 8.66 15.83 -4.55
C PHE A 119 9.70 15.19 -3.64
N THR A 120 10.12 15.90 -2.61
CA THR A 120 11.09 15.41 -1.63
C THR A 120 10.68 15.80 -0.22
N SER A 121 11.12 15.04 0.79
CA SER A 121 11.06 15.49 2.17
C SER A 121 12.24 16.41 2.51
N ILE A 122 12.13 17.13 3.63
CA ILE A 122 13.16 18.08 4.07
C ILE A 122 14.28 17.33 4.79
N ASP A 123 13.91 16.62 5.86
CA ASP A 123 14.82 15.99 6.80
C ASP A 123 15.45 14.75 6.19
N LEU A 124 16.79 14.65 6.33
CA LEU A 124 17.64 13.57 5.81
C LEU A 124 17.62 13.38 4.28
N ASN A 125 16.64 13.95 3.57
CA ASN A 125 16.54 13.95 2.12
C ASN A 125 17.25 15.16 1.50
N MET A 126 16.92 16.39 1.90
CA MET A 126 17.56 17.58 1.32
C MET A 126 18.72 18.11 2.17
N ILE A 127 18.53 18.10 3.49
CA ILE A 127 19.43 18.78 4.44
C ILE A 127 20.42 17.78 5.02
N GLY A 128 21.70 18.13 4.95
CA GLY A 128 22.82 17.43 5.59
C GLY A 128 24.16 17.73 4.91
N ASP A 129 24.14 17.89 3.59
CA ASP A 129 25.28 18.34 2.78
C ASP A 129 24.94 19.67 2.09
N GLY A 130 25.62 20.75 2.52
CA GLY A 130 25.39 22.10 1.99
C GLY A 130 25.83 22.29 0.54
N GLN A 131 26.85 21.56 0.07
CA GLN A 131 27.32 21.63 -1.32
C GLN A 131 26.33 20.92 -2.24
N ALA A 132 25.91 19.70 -1.88
CA ALA A 132 24.93 18.95 -2.64
C ALA A 132 23.57 19.67 -2.68
N LEU A 133 23.15 20.26 -1.54
CA LEU A 133 21.92 21.04 -1.49
C LEU A 133 21.97 22.23 -2.44
N LYS A 134 23.08 22.98 -2.46
CA LYS A 134 23.25 24.11 -3.37
C LYS A 134 23.20 23.68 -4.83
N ALA A 135 23.85 22.57 -5.19
CA ALA A 135 23.81 22.02 -6.54
C ALA A 135 22.39 21.61 -6.95
N PHE A 136 21.66 20.93 -6.08
CA PHE A 136 20.27 20.54 -6.32
C PHE A 136 19.36 21.76 -6.51
N LEU A 137 19.49 22.78 -5.65
CA LEU A 137 18.68 24.00 -5.76
C LEU A 137 18.98 24.79 -7.03
N GLN A 138 20.24 24.82 -7.46
CA GLN A 138 20.63 25.44 -8.73
C GLN A 138 19.98 24.71 -9.91
N LEU A 139 20.02 23.38 -9.93
CA LEU A 139 19.35 22.56 -10.95
C LEU A 139 17.84 22.82 -11.00
N MET A 140 17.17 22.89 -9.84
CA MET A 140 15.75 23.23 -9.76
C MET A 140 15.45 24.65 -10.25
N GLN A 141 16.35 25.59 -10.00
CA GLN A 141 16.22 26.96 -10.50
C GLN A 141 16.36 27.02 -12.03
N GLU A 142 17.28 26.26 -12.60
CA GLU A 142 17.48 26.15 -14.06
C GLU A 142 16.25 25.50 -14.74
N LYS A 143 15.69 24.45 -14.13
CA LYS A 143 14.53 23.70 -14.65
C LYS A 143 13.16 24.23 -14.20
N ARG A 144 13.10 25.38 -13.51
CA ARG A 144 11.86 25.94 -12.91
C ARG A 144 10.68 26.14 -13.88
N LYS A 145 10.95 26.24 -15.18
CA LYS A 145 9.95 26.44 -16.24
C LYS A 145 9.24 25.15 -16.63
N THR A 146 9.95 24.03 -16.59
CA THR A 146 9.48 22.69 -17.02
C THR A 146 9.17 21.77 -15.84
N THR A 147 9.70 22.09 -14.65
CA THR A 147 9.60 21.20 -13.49
C THR A 147 8.97 21.92 -12.31
N LEU A 148 7.99 21.26 -11.71
CA LEU A 148 7.39 21.66 -10.45
C LEU A 148 8.24 21.15 -9.28
N PHE A 149 8.53 22.02 -8.31
CA PHE A 149 9.21 21.64 -7.08
C PHE A 149 8.23 21.54 -5.92
N GLY A 150 8.03 20.34 -5.40
CA GLY A 150 7.19 20.03 -4.25
C GLY A 150 8.01 19.58 -3.05
N ILE A 151 7.56 19.94 -1.85
CA ILE A 151 8.12 19.43 -0.59
C ILE A 151 7.02 18.73 0.19
N ALA A 152 7.28 17.51 0.68
CA ALA A 152 6.36 16.75 1.52
C ALA A 152 7.02 16.35 2.85
N THR A 153 6.54 16.90 3.96
CA THR A 153 7.18 16.74 5.28
C THR A 153 6.19 16.38 6.39
N GLY A 154 6.69 15.66 7.39
CA GLY A 154 5.99 15.42 8.65
C GLY A 154 5.92 16.66 9.56
N ARG A 155 6.76 17.67 9.31
CA ARG A 155 6.82 18.93 10.08
C ARG A 155 5.55 19.75 9.89
N ARG A 156 5.28 20.60 10.89
CA ARG A 156 4.27 21.66 10.79
C ARG A 156 4.76 22.78 9.86
N LEU A 157 3.84 23.58 9.34
CA LEU A 157 4.16 24.69 8.43
C LEU A 157 5.19 25.66 9.00
N ASP A 158 4.98 26.13 10.22
CA ASP A 158 5.84 27.11 10.89
C ASP A 158 7.28 26.61 11.02
N ASP A 159 7.45 25.38 11.50
CA ASP A 159 8.74 24.72 11.65
C ASP A 159 9.40 24.41 10.29
N ALA A 160 8.63 23.93 9.32
CA ALA A 160 9.12 23.73 7.95
C ALA A 160 9.66 25.04 7.35
N LEU A 161 8.93 26.16 7.49
CA LEU A 161 9.37 27.46 6.98
C LEU A 161 10.62 28.01 7.69
N VAL A 162 10.78 27.74 8.98
CA VAL A 162 12.04 28.04 9.69
C VAL A 162 13.18 27.25 9.08
N LYS A 163 12.99 25.95 8.85
CA LYS A 163 14.03 25.08 8.30
C LYS A 163 14.42 25.45 6.87
N LEU A 164 13.44 25.79 6.01
CA LEU A 164 13.70 26.28 4.66
C LEU A 164 14.53 27.57 4.68
N ARG A 165 14.16 28.54 5.54
CA ARG A 165 14.92 29.79 5.68
C ARG A 165 16.35 29.57 6.19
N GLN A 166 16.53 28.74 7.21
CA GLN A 166 17.86 28.45 7.77
C GLN A 166 18.83 27.84 6.75
N ASN A 167 18.30 27.09 5.77
CA ASN A 167 19.11 26.40 4.76
C ASN A 167 19.07 27.08 3.39
N ASN A 168 18.54 28.31 3.30
CA ASN A 168 18.39 29.07 2.06
C ASN A 168 17.64 28.31 0.95
N ILE A 169 16.69 27.45 1.34
CA ILE A 169 15.86 26.72 0.39
C ILE A 169 14.74 27.67 -0.08
N PRO A 170 14.59 27.91 -1.40
CA PRO A 170 13.51 28.73 -1.93
C PRO A 170 12.15 28.09 -1.61
N LYS A 171 11.11 28.91 -1.56
CA LYS A 171 9.75 28.40 -1.37
C LYS A 171 9.40 27.44 -2.52
N PRO A 172 8.94 26.21 -2.23
CA PRO A 172 8.51 25.29 -3.27
C PRO A 172 7.20 25.77 -3.89
N ASP A 173 6.86 25.22 -5.05
CA ASP A 173 5.57 25.45 -5.71
C ASP A 173 4.42 24.84 -4.90
N VAL A 174 4.69 23.71 -4.25
CA VAL A 174 3.77 22.99 -3.37
C VAL A 174 4.49 22.62 -2.07
N LEU A 175 3.87 22.90 -0.93
CA LEU A 175 4.34 22.46 0.37
C LEU A 175 3.25 21.62 1.05
N ILE A 176 3.54 20.35 1.25
CA ILE A 176 2.72 19.37 1.94
C ILE A 176 3.31 19.19 3.35
N THR A 177 2.52 19.46 4.38
CA THR A 177 2.97 19.45 5.79
C THR A 177 2.12 18.53 6.65
N ASN A 178 2.51 18.33 7.91
CA ASN A 178 1.80 17.51 8.88
C ASN A 178 1.44 16.11 8.32
N GLN A 179 2.43 15.42 7.75
CA GLN A 179 2.28 14.08 7.15
C GLN A 179 1.25 14.00 6.02
N GLY A 180 1.03 15.09 5.28
CA GLY A 180 0.06 15.11 4.18
C GLY A 180 -1.32 15.66 4.52
N THR A 181 -1.54 16.09 5.76
CA THR A 181 -2.86 16.60 6.18
C THR A 181 -3.09 18.06 5.79
N GLU A 182 -2.05 18.77 5.36
CA GLU A 182 -2.14 20.15 4.93
C GLU A 182 -1.35 20.36 3.62
N ILE A 183 -1.96 21.06 2.67
CA ILE A 183 -1.36 21.41 1.38
C ILE A 183 -1.38 22.93 1.25
N TYR A 184 -0.23 23.50 0.89
CA TYR A 184 -0.01 24.91 0.67
C TYR A 184 0.56 25.15 -0.73
N TYR A 185 -0.05 26.07 -1.48
CA TYR A 185 0.40 26.43 -2.82
C TYR A 185 1.13 27.78 -2.82
N ALA A 186 2.20 27.90 -3.62
CA ALA A 186 2.92 29.15 -3.86
C ALA A 186 2.03 30.23 -4.53
N GLN A 187 2.34 31.53 -4.52
CA GLN A 187 3.45 32.28 -3.88
C GLN A 187 3.15 32.68 -2.42
N ASN A 188 1.88 32.67 -2.04
CA ASN A 188 1.39 33.17 -0.75
C ASN A 188 1.27 32.09 0.33
N LEU A 189 1.64 30.83 0.02
CA LEU A 189 1.39 29.67 0.89
C LEU A 189 -0.09 29.57 1.25
N THR A 190 -0.93 29.64 0.22
CA THR A 190 -2.38 29.55 0.40
C THR A 190 -2.74 28.11 0.73
N ARG A 191 -3.35 27.91 1.91
CA ARG A 191 -3.82 26.60 2.36
C ARG A 191 -4.97 26.11 1.48
N SER A 192 -4.95 24.83 1.12
CA SER A 192 -6.03 24.17 0.38
C SER A 192 -7.23 23.85 1.30
N GLU A 193 -8.25 24.69 1.25
CA GLU A 193 -9.52 24.45 1.95
C GLU A 193 -10.35 23.31 1.37
N VAL A 194 -10.13 22.98 0.09
CA VAL A 194 -10.76 21.82 -0.55
C VAL A 194 -10.15 20.53 -0.01
N TRP A 195 -8.81 20.46 0.10
CA TRP A 195 -8.11 19.32 0.70
C TRP A 195 -8.54 19.11 2.15
N ARG A 196 -8.59 20.18 2.95
CA ARG A 196 -9.04 20.14 4.34
C ARG A 196 -10.44 19.52 4.48
N ARG A 197 -11.38 19.90 3.61
CA ARG A 197 -12.73 19.32 3.59
C ARG A 197 -12.73 17.87 3.10
N HIS A 198 -11.91 17.54 2.10
CA HIS A 198 -11.79 16.20 1.54
C HIS A 198 -11.33 15.17 2.58
N ILE A 199 -10.31 15.51 3.37
CA ILE A 199 -9.74 14.60 4.38
C ILE A 199 -10.56 14.53 5.67
N ASN A 200 -11.45 15.50 5.93
CA ASN A 200 -12.32 15.51 7.11
C ASN A 200 -13.49 14.50 7.06
N TYR A 201 -13.51 13.63 6.06
CA TYR A 201 -14.53 12.60 5.93
C TYR A 201 -14.29 11.47 6.95
N GLN A 202 -15.27 11.21 7.82
CA GLN A 202 -15.22 10.18 8.87
C GLN A 202 -14.05 10.31 9.87
N TRP A 203 -13.41 11.48 9.93
CA TRP A 203 -12.34 11.73 10.87
C TRP A 203 -12.91 12.14 12.23
N ASN A 204 -12.59 11.37 13.28
CA ASN A 204 -12.92 11.69 14.66
C ASN A 204 -11.66 11.52 15.55
N PRO A 205 -10.88 12.59 15.78
CA PRO A 205 -9.63 12.48 16.53
C PRO A 205 -9.84 12.09 17.99
N GLN A 206 -10.98 12.48 18.59
CA GLN A 206 -11.31 12.18 19.98
C GLN A 206 -11.51 10.68 20.17
N ALA A 207 -12.31 10.04 19.31
CA ALA A 207 -12.53 8.59 19.34
C ALA A 207 -11.22 7.81 19.13
N VAL A 208 -10.34 8.27 18.22
CA VAL A 208 -9.03 7.66 18.00
C VAL A 208 -8.15 7.75 19.26
N MET A 209 -8.11 8.92 19.91
CA MET A 209 -7.35 9.09 21.15
C MET A 209 -7.88 8.20 22.28
N GLU A 210 -9.19 8.05 22.40
CA GLU A 210 -9.83 7.19 23.41
C GLU A 210 -9.44 5.71 23.18
N VAL A 211 -9.54 5.23 21.93
CA VAL A 211 -9.13 3.86 21.57
C VAL A 211 -7.65 3.60 21.86
N LEU A 212 -6.78 4.57 21.57
CA LEU A 212 -5.34 4.41 21.74
C LEU A 212 -4.85 4.67 23.17
N ALA A 213 -5.64 5.35 24.02
CA ALA A 213 -5.27 5.61 25.41
C ALA A 213 -5.15 4.34 26.26
N GLU A 214 -5.90 3.29 25.90
CA GLU A 214 -5.87 2.00 26.58
C GLU A 214 -4.72 1.09 26.11
N MET A 215 -4.02 1.48 25.04
CA MET A 215 -3.02 0.63 24.42
C MET A 215 -1.64 0.79 25.09
N PRO A 216 -0.99 -0.31 25.54
CA PRO A 216 0.34 -0.22 26.14
C PRO A 216 1.38 0.21 25.10
N GLY A 217 2.42 0.91 25.57
CA GLY A 217 3.54 1.31 24.72
C GLY A 217 3.29 2.54 23.84
N LEU A 218 2.16 3.23 23.99
CA LEU A 218 1.91 4.50 23.29
C LEU A 218 1.96 5.69 24.25
N LEU A 219 2.81 6.67 23.95
CA LEU A 219 2.91 7.92 24.69
C LEU A 219 2.53 9.10 23.79
N LEU A 220 1.48 9.83 24.13
CA LEU A 220 1.04 10.99 23.34
C LEU A 220 2.13 12.07 23.30
N GLN A 221 2.47 12.56 22.11
CA GLN A 221 3.44 13.65 21.96
C GLN A 221 2.87 14.99 22.46
N PRO A 222 3.73 15.97 22.81
CA PRO A 222 3.29 17.30 23.24
C PRO A 222 2.35 17.98 22.22
N LYS A 223 1.51 18.91 22.71
CA LYS A 223 0.55 19.67 21.88
C LYS A 223 1.18 20.35 20.66
N SER A 224 2.48 20.68 20.72
CA SER A 224 3.22 21.26 19.59
C SER A 224 3.31 20.34 18.37
N PHE A 225 3.18 19.02 18.54
CA PHE A 225 3.21 18.02 17.46
C PHE A 225 1.82 17.57 17.01
N GLN A 226 0.77 18.03 17.69
CA GLN A 226 -0.62 17.69 17.40
C GLN A 226 -1.22 18.69 16.40
N SER A 227 -2.17 18.24 15.59
CA SER A 227 -2.97 19.11 14.72
C SER A 227 -4.42 18.60 14.63
N PRO A 228 -5.36 19.39 14.09
CA PRO A 228 -6.75 18.93 13.93
C PRO A 228 -6.91 17.64 13.12
N PHE A 229 -5.94 17.30 12.26
CA PHE A 229 -5.96 16.12 11.39
C PHE A 229 -4.76 15.17 11.63
N LYS A 230 -4.01 15.34 12.72
CA LYS A 230 -2.84 14.51 13.03
C LYS A 230 -2.69 14.32 14.52
N ILE A 231 -2.66 13.07 14.94
CA ILE A 231 -2.39 12.66 16.32
C ILE A 231 -1.04 11.95 16.35
N SER A 232 -0.08 12.49 17.11
CA SER A 232 1.30 12.01 17.14
C SER A 232 1.60 11.31 18.47
N TYR A 233 2.23 10.13 18.44
CA TYR A 233 2.66 9.35 19.60
C TYR A 233 4.15 8.97 19.49
N TYR A 234 4.79 8.72 20.62
CA TYR A 234 5.99 7.89 20.72
C TYR A 234 5.57 6.43 20.93
N ILE A 235 6.29 5.50 20.31
CA ILE A 235 6.02 4.07 20.38
C ILE A 235 7.14 3.35 21.13
N ASP A 236 6.77 2.50 22.06
CA ASP A 236 7.64 1.49 22.65
C ASP A 236 7.42 0.13 21.95
N HIS A 237 8.38 -0.25 21.11
CA HIS A 237 8.35 -1.49 20.35
C HIS A 237 8.49 -2.77 21.22
N ALA A 238 8.86 -2.64 22.50
CA ALA A 238 8.86 -3.77 23.42
C ALA A 238 7.43 -4.12 23.91
N ALA A 239 6.53 -3.14 23.91
CA ALA A 239 5.18 -3.27 24.44
C ALA A 239 4.09 -3.40 23.36
N THR A 240 4.32 -2.87 22.15
CA THR A 240 3.36 -2.92 21.04
C THR A 240 4.05 -2.88 19.68
N ASN A 241 3.35 -3.28 18.63
CA ASN A 241 3.86 -3.22 17.25
C ASN A 241 2.83 -2.61 16.27
N ALA A 242 3.30 -2.29 15.06
CA ALA A 242 2.50 -1.63 14.04
C ALA A 242 1.24 -2.42 13.63
N GLN A 243 1.31 -3.75 13.64
CA GLN A 243 0.19 -4.61 13.28
C GLN A 243 -0.89 -4.59 14.35
N GLU A 244 -0.51 -4.66 15.63
CA GLU A 244 -1.45 -4.56 16.76
C GLU A 244 -2.17 -3.21 16.77
N ILE A 245 -1.44 -2.10 16.57
CA ILE A 245 -2.03 -0.76 16.52
C ILE A 245 -3.09 -0.67 15.41
N ARG A 246 -2.76 -1.15 14.20
CA ARG A 246 -3.70 -1.19 13.07
C ARG A 246 -4.91 -2.07 13.35
N GLN A 247 -4.72 -3.24 13.96
CA GLN A 247 -5.81 -4.14 14.33
C GLN A 247 -6.73 -3.53 15.39
N THR A 248 -6.19 -2.87 16.40
CA THR A 248 -6.98 -2.19 17.44
C THR A 248 -7.84 -1.07 16.84
N LEU A 249 -7.25 -0.23 15.98
CA LEU A 249 -8.00 0.83 15.28
C LEU A 249 -9.09 0.25 14.37
N LEU A 250 -8.78 -0.83 13.64
CA LEU A 250 -9.75 -1.51 12.76
C LEU A 250 -10.91 -2.14 13.53
N ARG A 251 -10.64 -2.83 14.65
CA ARG A 251 -11.66 -3.45 15.51
C ARG A 251 -12.62 -2.42 16.13
N ASN A 252 -12.14 -1.20 16.33
CA ASN A 252 -12.93 -0.08 16.81
C ASN A 252 -13.47 0.81 15.67
N GLU A 253 -13.47 0.31 14.43
CA GLU A 253 -14.05 0.97 13.24
C GLU A 253 -13.50 2.38 12.96
N GLN A 254 -12.23 2.63 13.31
CA GLN A 254 -11.59 3.93 13.07
C GLN A 254 -11.08 4.03 11.62
N ALA A 255 -11.67 4.93 10.85
CA ALA A 255 -11.28 5.23 9.46
C ALA A 255 -10.04 6.14 9.41
N VAL A 256 -8.87 5.54 9.67
CA VAL A 256 -7.59 6.27 9.82
C VAL A 256 -6.47 5.61 9.04
N ASN A 257 -5.42 6.39 8.79
CA ASN A 257 -4.14 5.89 8.31
C ASN A 257 -3.08 6.01 9.42
N THR A 258 -2.19 5.01 9.51
CA THR A 258 -1.13 4.95 10.52
C THR A 258 0.23 5.01 9.85
N ILE A 259 1.00 6.06 10.20
CA ILE A 259 2.28 6.38 9.60
C ILE A 259 3.36 6.18 10.66
N PHE A 260 4.31 5.28 10.40
CA PHE A 260 5.43 4.98 11.29
C PHE A 260 6.69 5.60 10.71
N SER A 261 7.53 6.18 11.57
CA SER A 261 8.81 6.76 11.13
C SER A 261 9.86 6.76 12.22
N PHE A 262 11.11 6.73 11.79
CA PHE A 262 12.30 6.83 12.65
C PHE A 262 12.35 5.78 13.77
N GLY A 263 11.69 4.63 13.56
CA GLY A 263 11.58 3.53 14.52
C GLY A 263 11.00 3.89 15.90
N GLN A 264 10.34 5.04 16.05
CA GLN A 264 9.83 5.48 17.37
C GLN A 264 8.61 6.42 17.30
N TYR A 265 8.24 6.92 16.12
CA TYR A 265 7.11 7.84 15.96
C TYR A 265 5.94 7.17 15.24
N LEU A 266 4.75 7.38 15.79
CA LEU A 266 3.46 7.07 15.16
C LEU A 266 2.72 8.38 14.91
N ASP A 267 2.31 8.61 13.67
CA ASP A 267 1.32 9.60 13.31
C ASP A 267 0.02 8.89 12.86
N VAL A 268 -1.10 9.27 13.46
CA VAL A 268 -2.44 8.85 13.04
C VAL A 268 -3.14 10.01 12.36
N VAL A 269 -3.56 9.80 11.12
CA VAL A 269 -4.18 10.83 10.26
C VAL A 269 -5.48 10.27 9.67
N PRO A 270 -6.38 11.11 9.11
CA PRO A 270 -7.55 10.62 8.40
C PRO A 270 -7.20 9.58 7.34
N LEU A 271 -8.09 8.61 7.07
CA LEU A 271 -7.88 7.58 6.05
C LEU A 271 -7.50 8.15 4.67
N ARG A 272 -8.03 9.34 4.34
CA ARG A 272 -7.79 10.04 3.05
C ARG A 272 -6.54 10.93 3.06
N ALA A 273 -5.75 10.91 4.13
CA ALA A 273 -4.57 11.74 4.28
C ALA A 273 -3.30 10.89 4.38
N SER A 274 -2.29 11.32 3.64
CA SER A 274 -0.91 10.85 3.71
C SER A 274 -0.06 11.72 2.78
N LYS A 275 1.27 11.61 2.81
CA LYS A 275 2.12 12.37 1.88
C LYS A 275 1.86 11.97 0.42
N GLY A 276 1.74 10.67 0.15
CA GLY A 276 1.45 10.13 -1.18
C GLY A 276 0.05 10.47 -1.69
N LEU A 277 -0.98 10.49 -0.84
CA LEU A 277 -2.33 10.92 -1.23
C LEU A 277 -2.36 12.42 -1.50
N ALA A 278 -1.69 13.23 -0.69
CA ALA A 278 -1.57 14.66 -0.91
C ALA A 278 -0.79 15.00 -2.20
N LEU A 279 0.28 14.25 -2.50
CA LEU A 279 1.03 14.36 -3.76
C LEU A 279 0.12 14.07 -4.97
N ARG A 280 -0.64 12.98 -4.92
CA ARG A 280 -1.58 12.60 -6.00
C ARG A 280 -2.70 13.62 -6.17
N TRP A 281 -3.22 14.15 -5.06
CA TRP A 281 -4.15 15.28 -5.11
C TRP A 281 -3.54 16.48 -5.83
N CYS A 282 -2.29 16.83 -5.52
CA CYS A 282 -1.59 17.91 -6.22
C CYS A 282 -1.37 17.62 -7.70
N ALA A 283 -1.06 16.37 -8.07
CA ALA A 283 -0.91 15.94 -9.46
C ALA A 283 -2.18 16.18 -10.26
N GLU A 284 -3.34 15.81 -9.69
CA GLU A 284 -4.64 16.06 -10.31
C GLU A 284 -4.96 17.56 -10.42
N GLN A 285 -4.78 18.33 -9.32
CA GLN A 285 -5.13 19.75 -9.30
C GLN A 285 -4.22 20.62 -10.18
N LEU A 286 -2.95 20.24 -10.31
CA LEU A 286 -1.95 21.00 -11.08
C LEU A 286 -1.67 20.37 -12.46
N GLY A 287 -2.28 19.22 -12.76
CA GLY A 287 -2.26 18.63 -14.10
C GLY A 287 -0.91 18.06 -14.55
N PHE A 288 -0.03 17.64 -13.61
CA PHE A 288 1.20 16.93 -13.93
C PHE A 288 1.00 15.41 -13.86
N ALA A 289 1.71 14.67 -14.70
CA ALA A 289 1.61 13.20 -14.75
C ALA A 289 2.44 12.55 -13.63
N LEU A 290 1.91 11.52 -12.99
CA LEU A 290 2.62 10.81 -11.92
C LEU A 290 3.85 10.08 -12.48
N GLU A 291 3.76 9.58 -13.71
CA GLU A 291 4.84 8.91 -14.44
C GLU A 291 6.03 9.85 -14.68
N ASN A 292 5.76 11.16 -14.73
CA ASN A 292 6.76 12.22 -14.84
C ASN A 292 7.06 12.89 -13.49
N THR A 293 6.79 12.19 -12.39
CA THR A 293 7.01 12.70 -11.03
C THR A 293 8.06 11.87 -10.31
N LEU A 294 9.20 12.48 -10.00
CA LEU A 294 10.21 11.90 -9.13
C LEU A 294 9.82 12.16 -7.67
N ALA A 295 9.62 11.09 -6.91
CA ALA A 295 9.36 11.15 -5.47
C ALA A 295 10.58 10.60 -4.72
N CYS A 296 11.15 11.40 -3.83
CA CYS A 296 12.30 11.02 -3.01
C CYS A 296 11.90 10.84 -1.54
N GLY A 297 12.30 9.73 -0.94
CA GLY A 297 11.93 9.31 0.40
C GLY A 297 13.10 8.71 1.18
N VAL A 298 13.00 8.71 2.50
CA VAL A 298 14.07 8.24 3.40
C VAL A 298 13.57 7.27 4.47
N THR A 299 12.32 7.42 4.89
CA THR A 299 11.71 6.66 6.00
C THR A 299 10.44 5.95 5.57
N ALA A 300 9.92 5.04 6.39
CA ALA A 300 8.65 4.35 6.09
C ALA A 300 7.47 5.33 5.87
N ALA A 301 7.52 6.54 6.43
CA ALA A 301 6.51 7.58 6.20
C ALA A 301 6.49 8.17 4.78
N ASP A 302 7.49 7.86 3.95
CA ASP A 302 7.57 8.30 2.56
C ASP A 302 7.10 7.22 1.57
N THR A 303 6.91 5.98 2.04
CA THR A 303 6.61 4.79 1.23
C THR A 303 5.50 5.02 0.20
N ASP A 304 4.42 5.67 0.60
CA ASP A 304 3.25 5.87 -0.24
C ASP A 304 3.44 6.93 -1.34
N MET A 305 4.44 7.81 -1.21
CA MET A 305 4.89 8.69 -2.30
C MET A 305 5.71 7.93 -3.34
N LEU A 306 6.50 6.94 -2.89
CA LEU A 306 7.43 6.17 -3.72
C LEU A 306 6.75 5.08 -4.53
N LEU A 307 5.67 4.51 -3.98
CA LEU A 307 4.89 3.46 -4.62
C LEU A 307 3.91 4.02 -5.66
N GLY A 308 3.55 3.19 -6.64
CA GLY A 308 2.54 3.50 -7.66
C GLY A 308 3.16 3.92 -8.98
N ASN A 309 2.68 5.03 -9.54
CA ASN A 309 3.08 5.51 -10.87
C ASN A 309 4.23 6.53 -10.83
N THR A 310 4.72 6.89 -9.64
CA THR A 310 5.85 7.82 -9.50
C THR A 310 7.17 7.12 -9.80
N LEU A 311 8.16 7.88 -10.23
CA LEU A 311 9.55 7.44 -10.23
C LEU A 311 10.02 7.52 -8.78
N GLY A 312 10.06 6.38 -8.09
CA GLY A 312 10.39 6.32 -6.67
C GLY A 312 11.91 6.30 -6.46
N ALA A 313 12.41 7.10 -5.52
CA ALA A 313 13.81 7.06 -5.13
C ALA A 313 13.96 7.05 -3.60
N VAL A 314 14.68 6.05 -3.09
CA VAL A 314 15.09 5.96 -1.69
C VAL A 314 16.49 6.56 -1.57
N VAL A 315 16.61 7.66 -0.82
CA VAL A 315 17.90 8.31 -0.55
C VAL A 315 18.61 7.60 0.60
N ALA A 316 19.91 7.34 0.44
CA ALA A 316 20.68 6.65 1.47
C ALA A 316 20.63 7.38 2.81
N SER A 317 20.37 6.63 3.88
CA SER A 317 20.36 7.15 5.25
C SER A 317 20.51 6.01 6.25
N GLN A 318 20.70 6.37 7.53
CA GLN A 318 20.65 5.43 8.65
C GLN A 318 19.27 4.77 8.86
N HIS A 319 18.20 5.29 8.25
CA HIS A 319 16.83 4.78 8.36
C HIS A 319 16.38 3.97 7.13
N VAL A 320 17.28 3.71 6.17
CA VAL A 320 16.93 3.00 4.92
C VAL A 320 16.33 1.61 5.16
N ALA A 321 16.65 0.98 6.30
CA ALA A 321 16.08 -0.31 6.69
C ALA A 321 14.54 -0.28 6.82
N GLU A 322 13.95 0.88 7.14
CA GLU A 322 12.49 1.08 7.18
C GLU A 322 11.81 0.92 5.81
N LEU A 323 12.59 1.03 4.72
CA LEU A 323 12.14 0.93 3.34
C LEU A 323 12.69 -0.33 2.64
N SER A 324 13.23 -1.28 3.40
CA SER A 324 13.84 -2.50 2.85
C SER A 324 12.85 -3.35 2.03
N ASP A 325 11.57 -3.34 2.38
CA ASP A 325 10.50 -4.02 1.63
C ASP A 325 10.33 -3.47 0.20
N LEU A 326 10.83 -2.26 -0.09
CA LEU A 326 10.75 -1.64 -1.41
C LEU A 326 11.89 -2.10 -2.35
N ALA A 327 12.92 -2.78 -1.85
CA ALA A 327 14.09 -3.17 -2.65
C ALA A 327 13.78 -4.16 -3.79
N GLY A 328 12.62 -4.85 -3.73
CA GLY A 328 12.17 -5.76 -4.78
C GLY A 328 11.30 -5.12 -5.87
N ILE A 329 11.10 -3.81 -5.85
CA ILE A 329 10.21 -3.11 -6.79
C ILE A 329 11.05 -2.42 -7.86
N ASP A 330 10.96 -2.90 -9.11
CA ASP A 330 11.79 -2.42 -10.23
C ASP A 330 11.68 -0.91 -10.50
N SER A 331 10.54 -0.29 -10.17
CA SER A 331 10.30 1.15 -10.36
C SER A 331 10.85 2.03 -9.23
N ILE A 332 11.56 1.44 -8.25
CA ILE A 332 12.13 2.16 -7.10
C ILE A 332 13.65 2.04 -7.12
N TYR A 333 14.31 3.19 -7.18
CA TYR A 333 15.75 3.31 -7.18
C TYR A 333 16.26 3.54 -5.76
N PHE A 334 17.27 2.77 -5.34
CA PHE A 334 17.97 2.98 -4.08
C PHE A 334 19.28 3.71 -4.34
N ALA A 335 19.31 5.00 -4.03
CA ALA A 335 20.50 5.83 -4.21
C ALA A 335 21.59 5.45 -3.20
N GLN A 336 22.84 5.53 -3.61
CA GLN A 336 24.00 5.28 -2.75
C GLN A 336 24.41 6.54 -1.98
N GLN A 337 24.14 7.72 -2.54
CA GLN A 337 24.44 9.00 -1.93
C GLN A 337 23.36 9.42 -0.93
N GLN A 338 23.80 10.15 0.10
CA GLN A 338 22.92 10.69 1.13
C GLN A 338 22.45 12.09 0.74
N HIS A 339 21.36 12.53 1.38
CA HIS A 339 20.85 13.89 1.26
C HIS A 339 20.61 14.32 -0.21
N ALA A 340 20.77 15.61 -0.52
CA ALA A 340 20.50 16.15 -1.85
C ALA A 340 21.35 15.50 -2.96
N ALA A 341 22.50 14.90 -2.62
CA ALA A 341 23.31 14.15 -3.58
C ALA A 341 22.59 12.87 -4.05
N GLY A 342 21.87 12.19 -3.16
CA GLY A 342 21.04 11.03 -3.53
C GLY A 342 19.85 11.41 -4.42
N ILE A 343 19.29 12.60 -4.24
CA ILE A 343 18.26 13.14 -5.13
C ILE A 343 18.84 13.38 -6.53
N ILE A 344 20.02 14.01 -6.62
CA ILE A 344 20.72 14.25 -7.88
C ILE A 344 21.09 12.92 -8.57
N GLU A 345 21.53 11.93 -7.81
CA GLU A 345 21.80 10.57 -8.29
C GLU A 345 20.55 9.93 -8.90
N ALA A 346 19.40 10.02 -8.22
CA ALA A 346 18.14 9.50 -8.73
C ALA A 346 17.67 10.22 -10.01
N ILE A 347 17.85 11.55 -10.08
CA ILE A 347 17.59 12.33 -11.29
C ILE A 347 18.41 11.79 -12.47
N ALA A 348 19.69 11.48 -12.24
CA ALA A 348 20.56 10.91 -13.26
C ALA A 348 20.18 9.47 -13.63
N HIS A 349 19.82 8.64 -12.64
CA HIS A 349 19.43 7.26 -12.85
C HIS A 349 18.20 7.12 -13.77
N TYR A 350 17.17 7.92 -13.50
CA TYR A 350 15.93 7.91 -14.29
C TYR A 350 16.01 8.72 -15.59
N ASP A 351 17.17 9.30 -15.89
CA ASP A 351 17.34 10.26 -16.98
C ASP A 351 16.23 11.33 -16.96
N PHE A 352 15.91 11.81 -15.75
CA PHE A 352 14.64 12.49 -15.46
C PHE A 352 14.44 13.79 -16.23
N PHE A 353 15.50 14.34 -16.81
CA PHE A 353 15.48 15.57 -17.63
C PHE A 353 15.77 15.35 -19.11
N ALA A 354 15.89 14.11 -19.59
CA ALA A 354 15.98 13.83 -21.03
C ALA A 354 14.64 14.10 -21.74
N ASP A 355 14.74 14.47 -23.01
CA ASP A 355 13.62 14.88 -23.86
C ASP A 355 12.80 13.70 -24.40
#